data_AF-A0A920IRP7-F1
#
_entry.id   AF-A0A920IRP7-F1
#
_cell.length_a   1.000
_cell.length_b   1.000
_cell.length_c   1.000
_cell.angle_alpha   90.00
_cell.angle_beta   90.00
_cell.angle_gamma   90.00
#
_symmetry.space_group_name_H-M   'P 1'
#
loop_
_entity.id
_entity.type
_entity.pdbx_description
1 polymer ?
#
loop_
_entity_poly.entity_id
_entity_poly.type
_entity_poly.pdbx_seq_one_letter_code
_entity_poly.pdbx_strand_id
1 'polypeptide(L)' 'MLSAISGFDPKDKATYNIPSTMTFNFADDLSLDGLKNKRLGLLVSGQEYEIGQKLLDKIKNTIAALGGEVVD' A
#
# COMPACT_ATOMS: atom_id res chain seq x y z
N MET A 1 -9.62 3.03 -13.19
CA MET A 1 -9.72 1.62 -13.66
C MET A 1 -10.24 0.71 -12.55
N LEU A 2 -9.57 0.62 -11.39
CA LEU A 2 -10.02 -0.24 -10.28
C LEU A 2 -11.46 0.05 -9.84
N SER A 3 -11.82 1.33 -9.70
CA SER A 3 -13.18 1.77 -9.34
C SER A 3 -14.28 1.26 -10.28
N ALA A 4 -13.94 0.94 -11.54
CA ALA A 4 -14.89 0.47 -12.55
C ALA A 4 -15.05 -1.06 -12.57
N ILE A 5 -14.12 -1.79 -11.96
CA ILE A 5 -14.08 -3.28 -11.99
C ILE A 5 -14.29 -3.92 -10.62
N SER A 6 -14.06 -3.18 -9.53
CA SER A 6 -14.30 -3.66 -8.18
C SER A 6 -15.78 -3.59 -7.83
N GLY A 7 -16.29 -4.64 -7.18
CA GLY A 7 -17.68 -4.70 -6.75
C GLY A 7 -18.12 -6.10 -6.37
N PHE A 8 -19.37 -6.20 -5.94
CA PHE A 8 -20.04 -7.47 -5.70
C PHE A 8 -20.40 -8.15 -7.04
N ASP A 9 -20.14 -9.45 -7.14
CA ASP A 9 -20.60 -10.29 -8.24
C ASP A 9 -21.39 -11.48 -7.67
N PRO A 10 -22.71 -11.62 -7.93
CA PRO A 10 -23.53 -12.73 -7.45
C PRO A 10 -23.12 -14.11 -7.98
N LYS A 11 -22.19 -14.19 -8.93
CA LYS A 11 -21.63 -15.44 -9.42
C LYS A 11 -20.27 -15.79 -8.80
N ASP A 12 -19.65 -14.85 -8.08
CA ASP A 12 -18.36 -15.06 -7.40
C ASP A 12 -18.50 -14.87 -5.88
N LYS A 13 -18.47 -16.02 -5.17
CA LYS A 13 -18.58 -16.07 -3.71
C LYS A 13 -17.47 -15.31 -2.99
N ALA A 14 -16.30 -15.11 -3.59
CA ALA A 14 -15.23 -14.36 -2.96
C ALA A 14 -15.62 -12.89 -2.73
N THR A 15 -16.47 -12.33 -3.59
CA THR A 15 -16.93 -10.93 -3.50
C THR A 15 -17.99 -10.71 -2.41
N TYR A 16 -18.55 -11.79 -1.84
CA TYR A 16 -19.66 -11.68 -0.89
C TYR A 16 -19.21 -11.12 0.46
N ASN A 17 -17.91 -11.26 0.77
CA ASN A 17 -17.32 -10.78 2.01
C ASN A 17 -16.84 -9.33 1.94
N ILE A 18 -17.06 -8.64 0.81
CA ILE A 18 -16.74 -7.21 0.71
C ILE A 18 -17.64 -6.46 1.72
N PRO A 19 -17.08 -5.64 2.62
CA PRO A 19 -17.87 -4.86 3.56
C PRO A 19 -18.85 -3.94 2.82
N SER A 20 -20.11 -3.91 3.26
CA SER A 20 -21.15 -3.05 2.65
C SER A 20 -20.85 -1.56 2.76
N THR A 21 -19.93 -1.18 3.64
CA THR A 21 -19.47 0.20 3.83
C THR A 21 -18.29 0.59 2.93
N MET A 22 -17.74 -0.33 2.12
CA MET A 22 -16.60 -0.05 1.26
C MET A 22 -16.99 0.88 0.10
N THR A 23 -16.29 2.01 -0.01
CA THR A 23 -16.36 2.89 -1.17
C THR A 23 -15.41 2.40 -2.26
N PHE A 24 -15.89 2.37 -3.51
CA PHE A 24 -15.08 1.95 -4.66
C PHE A 24 -14.46 3.12 -5.43
N ASN A 25 -14.66 4.36 -4.99
CA ASN A 25 -13.94 5.49 -5.58
C ASN A 25 -12.55 5.65 -4.93
N PHE A 26 -11.58 4.90 -5.43
CA PHE A 26 -10.21 4.89 -4.90
C PHE A 26 -9.42 6.18 -5.15
N ALA A 27 -9.97 7.14 -5.89
CA ALA A 27 -9.30 8.42 -6.14
C ALA A 27 -9.56 9.47 -5.04
N ASP A 28 -10.63 9.32 -4.26
CA ASP A 28 -11.06 10.32 -3.28
C ASP A 28 -10.07 10.47 -2.11
N ASP A 29 -9.38 9.38 -1.76
CA ASP A 29 -8.43 9.35 -0.64
C ASP A 29 -6.95 9.46 -1.09
N LEU A 30 -6.70 9.87 -2.34
CA LEU A 30 -5.33 10.12 -2.79
C LEU A 30 -4.78 11.42 -2.17
N SER A 31 -3.65 11.30 -1.47
CA SER A 31 -3.02 12.43 -0.79
C SER A 31 -1.50 12.37 -0.88
N LEU A 32 -0.87 13.53 -1.08
CA LEU A 32 0.59 13.67 -1.01
C LEU A 32 1.13 13.41 0.41
N ASP A 33 0.29 13.61 1.43
CA ASP A 33 0.61 13.33 2.83
C ASP A 33 0.17 11.93 3.27
N GLY A 34 -0.19 11.05 2.34
CA GLY A 34 -0.76 9.73 2.65
C GLY A 34 0.12 8.86 3.57
N LEU A 35 1.44 9.06 3.51
CA LEU A 35 2.43 8.36 4.34
C LEU A 35 2.62 8.97 5.74
N LYS A 36 2.15 10.20 5.99
CA LYS A 36 2.30 10.85 7.29
C LYS A 36 1.66 9.99 8.40
N ASN A 37 2.45 9.74 9.45
CA ASN A 37 2.11 8.91 10.60
C ASN A 37 1.77 7.44 10.27
N LYS A 38 2.12 6.94 9.07
CA LYS A 38 1.97 5.51 8.73
C LYS A 38 3.19 4.72 9.20
N ARG A 39 2.94 3.51 9.69
CA ARG A 39 3.97 2.54 10.09
C ARG A 39 3.95 1.38 9.11
N LEU A 40 5.08 1.11 8.47
CA LEU A 40 5.21 0.15 7.38
C LEU A 40 6.26 -0.89 7.74
N GLY A 41 5.89 -2.17 7.77
CA GLY A 41 6.85 -3.27 7.87
C GLY A 41 7.54 -3.47 6.53
N LEU A 42 8.88 -3.38 6.49
CA LEU A 42 9.64 -3.55 5.25
C LEU A 42 10.22 -4.96 5.16
N LEU A 43 9.74 -5.75 4.19
CA LEU A 43 10.34 -7.02 3.85
C LEU A 43 11.66 -6.79 3.11
N VAL A 44 12.75 -7.37 3.61
CA VAL A 44 14.13 -7.12 3.15
C VAL A 44 14.64 -8.13 2.12
N SER A 45 13.75 -8.65 1.26
CA SER A 45 14.17 -9.56 0.19
C SER A 45 15.15 -8.88 -0.78
N GLY A 46 16.20 -9.60 -1.19
CA GLY A 46 17.23 -9.06 -2.08
C GLY A 46 18.32 -8.26 -1.38
N GLN A 47 18.33 -8.18 -0.04
CA GLN A 47 19.38 -7.53 0.75
C GLN A 47 20.75 -8.20 0.56
N GLU A 48 20.80 -9.45 0.13
CA GLU A 48 22.03 -10.15 -0.23
C GLU A 48 22.75 -9.52 -1.44
N TYR A 49 22.04 -8.73 -2.25
CA TYR A 49 22.61 -8.02 -3.40
C TYR A 49 22.87 -6.55 -3.06
N GLU A 50 24.04 -6.05 -3.46
CA GLU A 50 24.45 -4.65 -3.21
C GLU A 50 23.41 -3.63 -3.72
N ILE A 51 22.87 -3.85 -4.93
CA ILE A 51 21.82 -2.99 -5.49
C ILE A 51 20.52 -3.09 -4.67
N GLY A 52 20.19 -4.29 -4.18
CA GLY A 52 19.02 -4.50 -3.33
C GLY A 52 19.12 -3.71 -2.03
N GLN A 53 20.29 -3.72 -1.37
CA GLN A 53 20.52 -2.90 -0.18
C GLN A 53 20.32 -1.41 -0.45
N LYS A 54 20.92 -0.88 -1.53
CA LYS A 54 20.77 0.53 -1.91
C LYS A 54 19.31 0.92 -2.18
N LEU A 55 18.52 0.02 -2.77
CA LEU A 55 17.10 0.25 -3.00
C LEU A 55 16.29 0.21 -1.70
N LEU A 56 16.58 -0.75 -0.81
CA LEU A 56 15.96 -0.83 0.50
C LEU A 56 16.22 0.44 1.33
N ASP A 57 17.46 0.93 1.34
CA ASP A 57 17.81 2.19 2.02
C ASP A 57 17.09 3.39 1.41
N LYS A 58 16.99 3.45 0.08
CA LYS A 58 16.23 4.50 -0.60
C LYS A 58 14.75 4.47 -0.22
N ILE A 59 14.14 3.29 -0.12
CA ILE A 59 12.74 3.12 0.30
C ILE A 59 12.57 3.64 1.73
N LYS A 60 13.42 3.19 2.67
CA LYS A 60 13.40 3.63 4.08
C LYS A 60 13.50 5.15 4.20
N ASN A 61 14.47 5.76 3.52
CA ASN A 61 14.69 7.21 3.53
C ASN A 61 13.52 7.98 2.91
N THR A 62 12.91 7.46 1.83
CA THR A 62 11.76 8.10 1.18
C THR A 62 10.53 8.08 2.09
N ILE A 63 10.25 6.95 2.74
CA ILE A 63 9.13 6.82 3.69
C ILE A 63 9.32 7.79 4.87
N ALA A 64 10.53 7.84 5.45
CA ALA A 64 10.86 8.73 6.55
C ALA A 64 10.73 10.22 6.16
N ALA A 65 11.24 10.60 4.99
CA ALA A 65 11.14 11.98 4.49
C ALA A 65 9.69 12.43 4.26
N LEU A 66 8.77 11.50 4.00
CA LEU A 66 7.33 11.76 3.82
C LEU A 66 6.52 11.61 5.12
N GLY A 67 7.19 11.50 6.27
CA GLY A 67 6.57 11.46 7.60
C GLY A 67 6.02 10.09 8.00
N GLY A 68 6.39 9.03 7.29
CA GLY A 68 6.13 7.64 7.68
C GLY A 68 7.28 7.05 8.50
N GLU A 69 7.02 5.89 9.09
CA GLU A 69 7.98 5.11 9.87
C GLU A 69 8.11 3.71 9.25
N VAL A 70 9.34 3.25 9.03
CA VAL A 70 9.59 1.84 8.74
C VAL A 70 9.85 1.12 10.05
N VAL A 71 9.11 0.04 10.29
CA VAL A 71 9.24 -0.81 11.49
C VAL A 71 9.84 -2.16 11.10
N ASP A 72 10.64 -2.71 12.01
CA ASP A 72 11.26 -4.03 11.87
C ASP A 72 10.30 -5.17 12.25
#